data_AF-A0ADU1-F1
#
_entry.id   AF-A0ADU1-F1
#
_cell.length_a   1.000
_cell.length_b   1.000
_cell.length_c   1.000
_cell.angle_alpha   90.00
_cell.angle_beta   90.00
_cell.angle_gamma   90.00
#
_symmetry.space_group_name_H-M   'P 1'
#
loop_
_entity.id
_entity.type
_entity.pdbx_description
1 polymer ?
#
loop_
_entity_poly.entity_id
_entity_poly.type
_entity_poly.pdbx_seq_one_letter_code
_entity_poly.pdbx_strand_id
1 'polypeptide(L)'
;MTTANGVTLDFATVDIDIPVQHYAFLVSEDEFDAILARLVEGGIPVQADPQGRHPGRINRNDGGRGVYFSDPSGHGMEAFTRPYGSDPSSPLNGVTQDVPGAR
;
A
#
# COMPACT_ATOMS: atom_id res chain seq x y z
N MET A 1 13.80 4.02 -11.31
CA MET A 1 13.33 2.60 -11.27
C MET A 1 12.19 2.45 -12.24
N THR A 2 12.21 1.47 -13.14
CA THR A 2 11.13 1.21 -14.10
C THR A 2 10.22 0.09 -13.61
N THR A 3 8.92 0.33 -13.61
CA THR A 3 7.89 -0.63 -13.23
C THR A 3 7.53 -1.56 -14.39
N ALA A 4 6.84 -2.66 -14.09
CA ALA A 4 6.44 -3.65 -15.10
C ALA A 4 5.51 -3.08 -16.19
N ASN A 5 4.76 -2.01 -15.90
CA ASN A 5 3.91 -1.31 -16.88
C ASN A 5 4.64 -0.18 -17.63
N GLY A 6 5.97 -0.11 -17.54
CA GLY A 6 6.80 0.82 -18.33
C GLY A 6 6.84 2.25 -17.79
N VAL A 7 6.23 2.53 -16.64
CA VAL A 7 6.36 3.83 -15.95
C VAL A 7 7.67 3.84 -15.17
N THR A 8 8.36 4.98 -15.15
CA THR A 8 9.61 5.11 -14.39
C THR A 8 9.42 6.11 -13.25
N LEU A 9 9.81 5.70 -12.05
CA LEU A 9 9.95 6.57 -10.88
C LEU A 9 11.43 6.94 -10.75
N ASP A 10 11.76 8.19 -11.06
CA ASP A 10 13.10 8.74 -10.92
C ASP A 10 13.17 9.58 -9.64
N PHE A 11 14.06 9.18 -8.72
CA PHE A 11 14.23 9.82 -7.43
C PHE A 11 15.34 10.87 -7.51
N ALA A 12 15.07 12.07 -7.01
CA ALA A 12 16.04 13.16 -6.93
C ALA A 12 16.12 13.70 -5.51
N THR A 13 17.35 13.89 -5.02
CA THR A 13 17.58 14.62 -3.77
C THR A 13 17.55 16.11 -4.07
N VAL A 14 16.69 16.85 -3.39
CA VAL A 14 16.50 18.28 -3.57
C VAL A 14 16.46 18.97 -2.20
N ASP A 15 16.92 20.23 -2.16
CA ASP A 15 16.96 21.04 -0.93
C ASP A 15 15.73 21.96 -0.85
N ILE A 16 14.54 21.36 -0.99
CA ILE A 16 13.23 22.01 -0.87
C ILE A 16 12.26 21.09 -0.15
N ASP A 17 11.26 21.66 0.51
CA ASP A 17 10.13 20.90 1.02
C ASP A 17 9.27 20.41 -0.15
N ILE A 18 9.08 19.09 -0.24
CA ILE A 18 8.23 18.47 -1.26
C ILE A 18 6.86 18.17 -0.64
N PRO A 19 5.75 18.64 -1.24
CA PRO A 19 4.42 18.22 -0.81
C PRO A 19 4.27 16.70 -0.90
N VAL A 20 3.62 16.11 0.11
CA VAL A 20 3.32 14.67 0.14
C VAL A 20 2.57 14.26 -1.13
N GLN A 21 3.05 13.19 -1.78
CA GLN A 21 2.41 12.55 -2.94
C GLN A 21 1.86 11.19 -2.54
N HIS A 22 1.03 10.59 -3.41
CA HIS A 22 0.50 9.23 -3.24
C HIS A 22 0.78 8.38 -4.47
N TYR A 23 1.41 7.23 -4.28
CA TYR A 23 1.70 6.26 -5.35
C TYR A 23 1.11 4.89 -5.00
N ALA A 24 0.15 4.44 -5.79
CA ALA A 24 -0.52 3.16 -5.62
C ALA A 24 -0.11 2.17 -6.72
N PHE A 25 0.27 0.96 -6.31
CA PHE A 25 0.75 -0.10 -7.17
C PHE A 25 -0.24 -1.26 -7.16
N LEU A 26 -0.85 -1.52 -8.32
CA LEU A 26 -1.60 -2.74 -8.55
C LEU A 26 -0.61 -3.90 -8.71
N VAL A 27 -0.70 -4.90 -7.84
CA VAL A 27 0.21 -6.04 -7.78
C VAL A 27 -0.55 -7.37 -7.78
N SER A 28 0.12 -8.46 -8.10
CA SER A 28 -0.44 -9.80 -7.90
C SER A 28 -0.56 -10.15 -6.41
N GLU A 29 -1.32 -11.20 -6.10
CA GLU A 29 -1.45 -11.70 -4.74
C GLU A 29 -0.10 -12.16 -4.16
N ASP A 30 0.71 -12.87 -4.94
CA ASP A 30 2.04 -13.34 -4.50
C ASP A 30 3.01 -12.16 -4.23
N GLU A 31 2.95 -11.12 -5.07
CA GLU A 31 3.73 -9.90 -4.86
C GLU A 31 3.26 -9.15 -3.61
N PHE A 32 1.93 -9.10 -3.36
CA PHE A 32 1.38 -8.49 -2.16
C PHE A 32 1.90 -9.19 -0.90
N ASP A 33 1.90 -10.52 -0.86
CA ASP A 33 2.46 -11.29 0.25
C ASP A 33 3.94 -10.99 0.48
N ALA A 34 4.73 -10.95 -0.60
CA ALA A 34 6.14 -10.62 -0.52
C ALA A 34 6.40 -9.17 -0.08
N ILE A 35 5.58 -8.21 -0.49
CA ILE A 35 5.67 -6.81 -0.05
C ILE A 35 5.34 -6.73 1.44
N LEU A 36 4.21 -7.30 1.86
CA LEU A 36 3.76 -7.23 3.24
C LEU A 36 4.76 -7.87 4.20
N ALA A 37 5.34 -9.01 3.83
CA ALA A 37 6.41 -9.66 4.60
C ALA A 37 7.61 -8.73 4.82
N ARG A 38 8.09 -8.04 3.77
CA ARG A 38 9.21 -7.09 3.88
C ARG A 38 8.89 -5.88 4.75
N LEU A 39 7.66 -5.36 4.66
CA LEU A 39 7.21 -4.25 5.51
C LEU A 39 7.21 -4.65 6.98
N VAL A 40 6.68 -5.84 7.30
CA VAL A 40 6.65 -6.38 8.66
C VAL A 40 8.07 -6.69 9.17
N GLU A 41 8.90 -7.38 8.41
CA GLU A 41 10.29 -7.69 8.76
C GLU A 41 11.12 -6.41 8.97
N GLY A 42 10.87 -5.38 8.16
CA GLY A 42 11.50 -4.07 8.28
C GLY A 42 10.95 -3.21 9.42
N GLY A 43 9.90 -3.65 10.11
CA GLY A 43 9.24 -2.88 11.16
C GLY A 43 8.58 -1.59 10.66
N ILE A 44 8.21 -1.55 9.38
CA ILE A 44 7.54 -0.40 8.76
C ILE A 44 6.07 -0.40 9.18
N PRO A 45 5.55 0.70 9.75
CA PRO A 45 4.13 0.80 10.09
C PRO A 45 3.25 0.65 8.85
N VAL A 46 2.21 -0.17 8.96
CA VAL A 46 1.22 -0.40 7.90
C VAL A 46 -0.16 0.04 8.36
N GLN A 47 -1.01 0.45 7.41
CA GLN A 47 -2.36 0.94 7.65
C GLN A 47 -3.32 0.31 6.64
N ALA A 48 -4.56 0.07 7.05
CA ALA A 48 -5.58 -0.41 6.13
C ALA A 48 -6.25 0.72 5.32
N ASP A 49 -6.13 1.97 5.78
CA ASP A 49 -6.74 3.15 5.16
C ASP A 49 -5.76 4.32 5.06
N PRO A 50 -5.92 5.22 4.07
CA PRO A 50 -4.99 6.33 3.87
C PRO A 50 -5.07 7.39 4.97
N GLN A 51 -6.13 7.39 5.79
CA GLN A 51 -6.25 8.28 6.95
C GLN A 51 -5.56 7.74 8.22
N GLY A 52 -4.99 6.53 8.17
CA GLY A 52 -4.22 5.95 9.27
C GLY A 52 -5.06 5.59 10.51
N ARG A 53 -6.33 5.22 10.32
CA ARG A 53 -7.26 4.86 11.41
C ARG A 53 -7.15 3.40 11.81
N HIS A 54 -6.49 2.58 11.00
CA HIS A 54 -6.42 1.13 11.16
C HIS A 54 -4.95 0.64 11.12
N PRO A 55 -4.15 0.96 12.15
CA PRO A 55 -2.75 0.56 12.23
C PRO A 55 -2.59 -0.94 12.37
N GLY A 56 -1.59 -1.50 11.68
CA GLY A 56 -1.28 -2.93 11.73
C GLY A 56 -2.24 -3.81 10.94
N ARG A 57 -3.02 -3.24 10.01
CA ARG A 57 -4.09 -3.93 9.28
C ARG A 57 -4.00 -3.71 7.76
N ILE A 58 -4.61 -4.61 7.00
CA ILE A 58 -4.88 -4.44 5.55
C ILE A 58 -6.39 -4.27 5.32
N ASN A 59 -6.79 -3.63 4.23
CA ASN A 59 -8.17 -3.65 3.76
C ASN A 59 -8.42 -4.82 2.80
N ARG A 60 -9.70 -5.12 2.57
CA ARG A 60 -10.17 -6.16 1.65
C ARG A 60 -11.06 -5.61 0.54
N ASN A 61 -10.79 -4.37 0.12
CA ASN A 61 -11.59 -3.66 -0.86
C ASN A 61 -11.61 -4.39 -2.21
N ASP A 62 -12.74 -4.30 -2.91
CA ASP A 62 -12.99 -4.95 -4.20
C ASP A 62 -12.75 -6.47 -4.18
N GLY A 63 -12.91 -7.10 -3.01
CA GLY A 63 -12.64 -8.51 -2.78
C GLY A 63 -11.14 -8.87 -2.74
N GLY A 64 -10.26 -7.91 -2.97
CA GLY A 64 -8.81 -8.07 -2.97
C GLY A 64 -8.18 -7.84 -1.60
N ARG A 65 -6.94 -7.33 -1.63
CA ARG A 65 -6.17 -6.88 -0.48
C ARG A 65 -5.55 -5.52 -0.78
N GLY A 66 -5.43 -4.67 0.23
CA GLY A 66 -4.79 -3.36 0.12
C GLY A 66 -4.05 -2.97 1.40
N VAL A 67 -2.87 -2.39 1.27
CA VAL A 67 -2.06 -1.91 2.40
C VAL A 67 -1.45 -0.55 2.08
N TYR A 68 -1.47 0.35 3.05
CA TYR A 68 -0.85 1.66 3.01
C TYR A 68 0.38 1.72 3.92
N PHE A 69 1.41 2.45 3.49
CA PHE A 69 2.62 2.74 4.27
C PHE A 69 3.25 4.03 3.77
N SER A 70 4.22 4.57 4.51
CA SER A 70 4.97 5.76 4.08
C SER A 70 6.36 5.37 3.57
N ASP A 71 6.81 6.06 2.53
CA ASP A 71 8.22 6.03 2.15
C ASP A 71 9.08 6.88 3.13
N PRO A 72 10.42 6.83 3.04
CA PRO A 72 11.30 7.61 3.92
C PRO A 72 11.11 9.14 3.82
N SER A 73 10.59 9.64 2.71
CA SER A 73 10.28 11.06 2.50
C SER A 73 8.86 11.45 2.96
N GLY A 74 8.08 10.50 3.47
CA GLY A 74 6.71 10.72 3.96
C GLY A 74 5.63 10.67 2.88
N HIS A 75 5.96 10.27 1.65
CA HIS A 75 4.98 10.02 0.60
C HIS A 75 4.11 8.81 0.95
N GLY A 76 2.83 8.88 0.58
CA GLY A 76 1.89 7.77 0.69
C GLY A 76 2.20 6.70 -0.35
N MET A 77 2.37 5.48 0.11
CA MET A 77 2.60 4.31 -0.73
C MET A 77 1.47 3.32 -0.49
N GLU A 78 0.99 2.69 -1.56
CA GLU A 78 -0.06 1.69 -1.48
C GLU A 78 0.23 0.50 -2.40
N ALA A 79 0.05 -0.71 -1.89
CA ALA A 79 0.00 -1.93 -2.70
C ALA A 79 -1.40 -2.53 -2.60
N PHE A 80 -1.98 -2.91 -3.73
CA PHE A 80 -3.33 -3.47 -3.76
C PHE A 80 -3.51 -4.48 -4.90
N THR A 81 -4.42 -5.45 -4.75
CA THR A 81 -4.50 -6.62 -5.66
C THR A 81 -5.68 -6.61 -6.64
N ARG A 82 -6.59 -5.65 -6.49
CA ARG A 82 -7.78 -5.49 -7.35
C ARG A 82 -7.98 -4.04 -7.74
N PRO A 83 -8.15 -3.70 -9.04
CA PRO A 83 -8.47 -2.33 -9.45
C PRO A 83 -9.68 -1.78 -8.68
N TYR A 84 -9.63 -0.49 -8.32
CA TYR A 84 -10.75 0.12 -7.61
C TYR A 84 -12.05 0.04 -8.40
N GLY A 85 -13.12 -0.33 -7.71
CA GLY A 85 -14.45 -0.48 -8.31
C GLY A 85 -14.57 -1.69 -9.23
N SER A 86 -13.62 -2.64 -9.19
CA SER A 86 -13.74 -3.90 -9.93
C SER A 86 -14.74 -4.87 -9.30
N ASP A 87 -15.04 -4.74 -8.01
CA ASP A 87 -16.16 -5.42 -7.35
C ASP A 87 -16.81 -4.51 -6.28
N PRO A 88 -17.63 -3.54 -6.72
CA PRO A 88 -18.31 -2.62 -5.80
C PRO A 88 -19.32 -3.33 -4.89
N SER A 89 -19.77 -4.53 -5.27
CA SER A 89 -20.69 -5.37 -4.50
C SER A 89 -20.00 -6.29 -3.50
N SER A 90 -18.67 -6.29 -3.44
CA SER A 90 -17.92 -7.22 -2.60
C SER A 90 -18.38 -7.12 -1.14
N PRO A 91 -18.72 -8.24 -0.50
CA PRO A 91 -19.05 -8.24 0.93
C PRO A 91 -17.83 -7.91 1.80
N LEU A 92 -16.63 -7.87 1.22
CA LEU A 92 -15.38 -7.52 1.90
C LEU A 92 -15.09 -6.01 1.87
N ASN A 93 -15.88 -5.21 1.16
CA ASN A 93 -15.70 -3.75 1.16
C ASN A 93 -15.85 -3.18 2.57
N GLY A 94 -14.86 -2.41 3.02
CA GLY A 94 -14.79 -1.88 4.39
C GLY A 94 -14.31 -2.89 5.44
N VAL A 95 -14.10 -4.16 5.08
CA VAL A 95 -13.50 -5.16 5.96
C VAL A 95 -11.99 -4.94 6.01
N THR A 96 -11.45 -5.03 7.22
CA THR A 96 -10.03 -4.86 7.52
C THR A 96 -9.54 -6.03 8.35
N GLN A 97 -8.30 -6.47 8.11
CA GLN A 97 -7.70 -7.67 8.68
C GLN A 97 -6.37 -7.36 9.34
N ASP A 98 -6.14 -7.91 10.52
CA ASP A 98 -4.89 -7.75 11.26
C ASP A 98 -3.72 -8.42 10.55
N VAL A 99 -2.57 -7.78 10.56
CA VAL A 99 -1.31 -8.30 10.03
C VAL A 99 -0.45 -8.76 11.20
N PRO A 100 -0.26 -10.07 11.39
CA PRO A 100 0.58 -10.57 12.47
C PRO A 100 2.01 -10.00 12.38
N GLY A 101 2.51 -9.46 13.49
CA GLY A 101 3.86 -8.89 13.57
C GLY A 101 3.99 -7.45 13.08
N ALA A 102 2.95 -6.88 12.45
CA ALA A 102 2.90 -5.45 12.18
C ALA A 102 2.74 -4.66 13.50
N ARG A 103 3.42 -3.51 13.57
CA ARG A 103 3.33 -2.55 14.68
C ARG A 103 2.28 -1.49 14.42
#